data_AF-A0A382KJY1-F1
#
_entry.id   AF-A0A382KJY1-F1
#
_cell.length_a   1.000
_cell.length_b   1.000
_cell.length_c   1.000
_cell.angle_alpha   90.00
_cell.angle_beta   90.00
_cell.angle_gamma   90.00
#
_symmetry.space_group_name_H-M   'P 1'
#
loop_
_entity.id
_entity.type
_entity.pdbx_description
1 polymer ?
#
loop_
_entity_poly.entity_id
_entity_poly.type
_entity_poly.pdbx_seq_one_letter_code
_entity_poly.pdbx_strand_id
1 'polypeptide(L)'
;ETFADHGARWHYAILLPASDVNVERSRSRSKAITQEVLEKMHSEFTAHRAGFEKHVVDSTHLDAAQTAEAVNKMLVASELRVE
;
A
#
# COMPACT_ATOMS: atom_id res chain seq x y z
N GLU A 1 10.50 14.88 -11.85
CA GLU A 1 9.21 15.58 -11.69
C GLU A 1 9.01 15.85 -10.20
N THR A 2 8.93 17.10 -9.77
CA THR A 2 8.68 17.45 -8.36
C THR A 2 7.17 17.43 -8.13
N PHE A 3 6.67 16.41 -7.42
CA PHE A 3 5.30 16.44 -6.93
C PHE A 3 5.21 17.50 -5.81
N ALA A 4 4.80 18.71 -6.22
CA ALA A 4 4.53 19.92 -5.46
C ALA A 4 5.76 20.64 -4.84
N ASP A 5 5.92 21.91 -5.23
CA ASP A 5 6.95 22.90 -4.89
C ASP A 5 7.05 23.28 -3.38
N HIS A 6 6.89 22.32 -2.47
CA HIS A 6 6.86 22.53 -1.02
C HIS A 6 8.22 22.36 -0.34
N GLY A 7 9.29 22.05 -1.07
CA GLY A 7 10.65 21.86 -0.50
C GLY A 7 10.77 20.69 0.49
N ALA A 8 9.73 19.87 0.63
CA ALA A 8 9.68 18.72 1.53
C ALA A 8 10.14 17.45 0.82
N ARG A 9 10.77 16.53 1.57
CA ARG A 9 11.09 15.19 1.07
C ARG A 9 9.87 14.30 1.22
N TRP A 10 9.45 13.65 0.14
CA TRP A 10 8.28 12.77 0.12
C TRP A 10 8.72 11.31 0.13
N HIS A 11 8.01 10.51 0.93
CA HIS A 11 8.12 9.06 0.93
C HIS A 11 6.76 8.48 0.58
N TYR A 12 6.74 7.46 -0.26
CA TYR A 12 5.52 6.82 -0.72
C TYR A 12 5.56 5.34 -0.34
N ALA A 13 4.52 4.86 0.34
CA ALA A 13 4.38 3.47 0.75
C ALA A 13 3.06 2.92 0.25
N ILE A 14 3.10 1.76 -0.41
CA ILE A 14 1.94 1.04 -0.92
C ILE A 14 1.73 -0.18 -0.03
N LEU A 15 0.69 -0.14 0.80
CA LEU A 15 0.30 -1.29 1.60
C LEU A 15 -0.49 -2.26 0.72
N LEU A 16 0.10 -3.41 0.42
CA LEU A 16 -0.49 -4.38 -0.51
C LEU A 16 -0.63 -5.75 0.15
N PRO A 17 -1.67 -5.96 0.98
CA PRO A 17 -2.00 -7.29 1.45
C PRO A 17 -2.63 -8.10 0.30
N ALA A 18 -2.65 -9.42 0.45
CA ALA A 18 -3.34 -10.31 -0.47
C ALA A 18 -4.84 -9.96 -0.63
N SER A 19 -5.41 -10.33 -1.78
CA SER A 19 -6.80 -9.99 -2.15
C SER A 19 -7.83 -10.49 -1.13
N ASP A 20 -7.68 -11.72 -0.65
CA ASP A 20 -8.53 -12.34 0.35
C ASP A 20 -8.52 -11.56 1.68
N VAL A 21 -7.35 -11.10 2.12
CA VAL A 21 -7.21 -10.25 3.31
C VAL A 21 -7.88 -8.88 3.11
N ASN A 22 -7.82 -8.30 1.91
CA ASN A 22 -8.56 -7.07 1.61
C ASN A 22 -10.08 -7.27 1.71
N VAL A 23 -10.58 -8.41 1.21
CA VAL A 23 -12.00 -8.78 1.30
C VAL A 23 -12.41 -8.96 2.76
N GLU A 24 -11.62 -9.68 3.55
CA GLU A 24 -11.88 -9.88 4.99
C GLU A 24 -11.93 -8.54 5.74
N ARG A 25 -10.91 -7.68 5.55
CA ARG A 25 -10.84 -6.35 6.17
C ARG A 25 -11.95 -5.40 5.71
N SER A 26 -12.54 -5.61 4.54
CA SER A 26 -13.69 -4.84 4.06
C SER A 26 -14.99 -5.26 4.73
N ARG A 27 -15.17 -6.57 4.97
CA ARG A 27 -16.39 -7.12 5.60
C ARG A 27 -16.62 -6.60 7.02
N SER A 28 -15.55 -6.26 7.74
CA SER A 28 -15.63 -5.69 9.09
C SER A 28 -15.96 -4.19 9.13
N ARG A 29 -16.08 -3.52 7.97
CA ARG A 29 -16.38 -2.08 7.87
C ARG A 29 -17.87 -1.82 7.88
N SER A 30 -18.26 -0.64 8.36
CA SER A 30 -19.66 -0.16 8.31
C SER A 30 -20.19 0.01 6.88
N LYS A 31 -19.30 0.21 5.91
CA LYS A 31 -19.60 0.23 4.47
C LYS A 31 -18.68 -0.74 3.74
N ALA A 32 -19.08 -2.00 3.72
CA ALA A 32 -18.34 -3.03 3.00
C ALA A 32 -18.38 -2.75 1.48
N ILE A 33 -17.23 -2.82 0.84
CA ILE A 33 -17.12 -2.89 -0.62
C ILE A 33 -17.40 -4.34 -1.02
N THR A 34 -18.14 -4.54 -2.12
CA THR A 34 -18.42 -5.88 -2.63
C THR A 34 -17.11 -6.59 -3.02
N GLN A 35 -17.09 -7.91 -2.86
CA GLN A 35 -15.92 -8.72 -3.17
C GLN A 35 -15.48 -8.55 -4.63
N GLU A 36 -16.43 -8.58 -5.58
CA GLU A 36 -16.17 -8.38 -7.01
C GLU A 36 -15.44 -7.05 -7.29
N VAL A 37 -15.87 -5.96 -6.66
CA VAL A 37 -15.25 -4.64 -6.86
C VAL A 37 -13.85 -4.60 -6.25
N LEU A 38 -13.65 -5.20 -5.07
CA LEU A 38 -12.33 -5.29 -4.44
C LEU A 38 -11.34 -6.12 -5.27
N GLU A 39 -11.76 -7.29 -5.73
CA GLU A 39 -10.95 -8.17 -6.57
C GLU A 39 -10.58 -7.48 -7.88
N LYS A 40 -11.52 -6.77 -8.51
CA LYS A 40 -11.25 -5.97 -9.71
C LYS A 40 -10.22 -4.86 -9.43
N MET A 41 -10.43 -4.05 -8.39
CA MET A 41 -9.49 -2.97 -8.03
C MET A 41 -8.09 -3.51 -7.71
N HIS A 42 -8.00 -4.61 -6.97
CA HIS A 42 -6.74 -5.26 -6.63
C HIS A 42 -6.02 -5.80 -7.86
N SER A 43 -6.76 -6.46 -8.76
CA SER A 43 -6.20 -7.01 -10.00
C SER A 43 -5.70 -5.90 -10.94
N GLU A 44 -6.48 -4.85 -11.13
CA GLU A 44 -6.08 -3.70 -11.95
C GLU A 44 -4.83 -3.01 -11.40
N PHE A 45 -4.77 -2.82 -10.07
CA PHE A 45 -3.61 -2.21 -9.42
C PHE A 45 -2.35 -3.07 -9.56
N THR A 46 -2.46 -4.38 -9.32
CA THR A 46 -1.31 -5.29 -9.40
C THR A 46 -0.82 -5.50 -10.83
N ALA A 47 -1.71 -5.50 -11.83
CA ALA A 47 -1.35 -5.59 -13.25
C ALA A 47 -0.57 -4.37 -13.75
N HIS A 48 -0.82 -3.17 -13.19
CA HIS A 48 -0.24 -1.91 -13.66
C HIS A 48 0.76 -1.28 -12.68
N ARG A 49 1.36 -2.09 -11.79
CA ARG A 49 2.25 -1.61 -10.71
C ARG A 49 3.64 -1.15 -11.17
N ALA A 50 3.93 -1.21 -12.47
CA ALA A 50 5.25 -0.98 -13.03
C ALA A 50 5.87 0.34 -12.55
N GLY A 51 7.04 0.25 -11.89
CA GLY A 51 7.82 1.39 -11.40
C GLY A 51 7.64 1.71 -9.92
N PHE A 52 6.70 1.04 -9.23
CA PHE A 52 6.44 1.23 -7.81
C PHE A 52 6.79 0.02 -6.94
N GLU A 53 7.47 -0.99 -7.49
CA GLU A 53 7.78 -2.24 -6.79
C GLU A 53 8.55 -2.00 -5.48
N LYS A 54 9.49 -1.03 -5.48
CA LYS A 54 10.28 -0.67 -4.30
C LYS A 54 9.48 0.01 -3.18
N HIS A 55 8.28 0.51 -3.49
CA HIS A 55 7.40 1.20 -2.54
C HIS A 55 6.39 0.25 -1.89
N VAL A 56 6.35 -1.02 -2.29
CA VAL A 56 5.36 -1.99 -1.80
C VAL A 56 5.78 -2.56 -0.45
N VAL A 57 4.86 -2.49 0.50
CA VAL A 57 4.92 -3.20 1.78
C VAL A 57 3.87 -4.30 1.76
N ASP A 58 4.31 -5.56 1.77
CA ASP A 58 3.41 -6.68 1.99
C ASP A 58 2.89 -6.63 3.44
N SER A 59 1.59 -6.40 3.57
CA SER A 59 0.89 -6.28 4.86
C SER A 59 -0.11 -7.39 5.10
N THR A 60 -0.01 -8.50 4.35
CA THR A 60 -0.95 -9.63 4.38
C THR A 60 -1.11 -10.20 5.79
N HIS A 61 -0.01 -10.42 6.50
CA HIS A 61 0.01 -11.01 7.84
C HIS A 61 0.39 -10.01 8.94
N LEU A 62 0.31 -8.72 8.64
CA LEU A 62 0.67 -7.67 9.58
C LEU A 62 -0.59 -7.01 10.16
N ASP A 63 -0.60 -6.82 11.47
CA ASP A 63 -1.52 -5.89 12.11
C ASP A 63 -1.08 -4.42 11.87
N ALA A 64 -1.84 -3.48 12.43
CA ALA A 64 -1.56 -2.06 12.24
C ALA A 64 -0.20 -1.61 12.79
N ALA A 65 0.22 -2.13 13.96
CA ALA A 65 1.48 -1.76 14.60
C ALA A 65 2.66 -2.36 13.82
N GLN A 66 2.54 -3.62 13.42
CA GLN A 66 3.55 -4.32 12.62
C GLN A 66 3.68 -3.68 11.23
N THR A 67 2.57 -3.25 10.63
CA THR A 67 2.59 -2.52 9.34
C THR A 67 3.32 -1.19 9.48
N ALA A 68 3.05 -0.44 10.55
CA ALA A 68 3.74 0.82 10.81
C ALA A 68 5.26 0.61 11.01
N GLU A 69 5.65 -0.45 11.71
CA GLU A 69 7.06 -0.80 11.89
C GLU A 69 7.74 -1.18 10.56
N ALA A 70 7.07 -1.97 9.72
CA ALA A 70 7.58 -2.35 8.40
C ALA A 70 7.79 -1.13 7.49
N VAL A 71 6.82 -0.22 7.44
CA VAL A 71 6.97 1.07 6.73
C VAL A 71 8.13 1.86 7.30
N ASN A 72 8.26 1.97 8.62
CA ASN A 72 9.35 2.72 9.25
C ASN A 72 10.74 2.15 8.92
N LYS A 73 10.89 0.82 8.84
CA LYS A 73 12.15 0.19 8.42
C LYS A 73 12.53 0.60 6.99
N MET A 74 11.58 0.59 6.06
CA MET A 74 11.82 1.00 4.67
C MET A 74 12.04 2.52 4.54
N LEU A 75 11.41 3.33 5.39
CA LEU A 75 11.68 4.77 5.49
C LEU A 75 13.14 5.05 5.90
N VAL A 76 13.64 4.37 6.95
CA VAL A 76 15.03 4.53 7.43
C VAL A 76 16.03 4.09 6.36
N ALA A 77 15.71 3.06 5.59
CA ALA A 77 16.53 2.60 4.46
C ALA A 77 16.47 3.52 3.23
N SER A 78 15.67 4.59 3.25
CA SER A 78 15.41 5.49 2.10
C SER A 78 14.81 4.79 0.87
N GLU A 79 14.27 3.58 1.03
CA GLU A 79 13.71 2.76 -0.06
C GLU A 79 12.38 3.32 -0.59
N LEU A 80 11.65 4.05 0.26
CA LEU A 80 10.35 4.63 -0.06
C LEU A 80 10.45 6.03 -0.70
N ARG A 81 11.66 6.51 -0.99
CA ARG A 81 11.85 7.85 -1.54
C ARG A 81 11.29 7.92 -2.98
N VAL A 82 10.54 9.00 -3.23
CA VAL A 82 10.12 9.39 -4.58
C VAL A 82 11.21 10.33 -5.12
N GLU A 83 11.74 10.01 -6.31
CA GLU A 83 12.82 10.76 -6.99
C GLU A 83 12.28 11.70 -8.06
#